data_AF-A0A0C1S3Q8-F1
#
_entry.id   AF-A0A0C1S3Q8-F1
#
_cell.length_a   1.000
_cell.length_b   1.000
_cell.length_c   1.000
_cell.angle_alpha   90.00
_cell.angle_beta   90.00
_cell.angle_gamma   90.00
#
_symmetry.space_group_name_H-M   'P 1'
#
loop_
_entity.id
_entity.type
_entity.pdbx_description
1 polymer ?
#
loop_
_entity_poly.entity_id
_entity_poly.type
_entity_poly.pdbx_seq_one_letter_code
_entity_poly.pdbx_strand_id
1 'polypeptide(L)'
;TTDILFAVDSIPAVLAISKDPFIVYTSNVFAILGLRSLFFAISGLMKLFHLLHYGLAAILSFVGVKMLIEDFFHVPVSASLIVISSILVISVVASIIWPDTKYEDIPQITIEK
;
A
#
# COMPACT_ATOMS: atom_id res chain seq x y z
N THR A 1 8.31 -7.16 -7.36
CA THR A 1 9.35 -6.19 -6.94
C THR A 1 8.82 -5.15 -5.98
N THR A 2 7.57 -4.68 -6.12
CA THR A 2 6.92 -3.75 -5.17
C THR A 2 6.97 -4.21 -3.70
N ASP A 3 6.90 -5.52 -3.44
CA ASP A 3 6.96 -6.07 -2.07
C ASP A 3 8.30 -5.76 -1.37
N ILE A 4 9.40 -5.75 -2.12
CA ILE A 4 10.74 -5.44 -1.59
C ILE A 4 10.82 -3.95 -1.25
N LEU A 5 10.29 -3.08 -2.11
CA LEU A 5 10.29 -1.64 -1.89
C LEU A 5 9.44 -1.26 -0.67
N PHE A 6 8.31 -1.95 -0.45
CA PHE A 6 7.49 -1.80 0.75
C PHE A 6 8.19 -2.29 2.03
N ALA A 7 8.92 -3.41 1.97
CA ALA A 7 9.68 -3.91 3.12
C ALA A 7 10.83 -2.95 3.51
N VAL A 8 11.47 -2.31 2.51
CA VAL A 8 12.57 -1.36 2.73
C VAL A 8 12.11 -0.05 3.36
N ASP A 9 10.86 0.38 3.18
CA ASP A 9 10.32 1.57 3.84
C ASP A 9 9.73 1.24 5.23
N SER A 10 8.95 0.16 5.31
CA SER A 10 8.24 -0.20 6.55
C SER A 10 9.15 -0.69 7.68
N ILE A 11 10.27 -1.37 7.38
CA ILE A 11 11.19 -1.87 8.40
C ILE A 11 11.98 -0.72 9.07
N PRO A 12 12.64 0.20 8.33
CA PRO A 12 13.28 1.36 8.94
C PRO A 12 12.30 2.25 9.69
N ALA A 13 11.07 2.43 9.19
CA ALA A 13 10.05 3.23 9.88
C ALA A 13 9.71 2.66 11.27
N VAL A 14 9.51 1.34 11.38
CA VAL A 14 9.22 0.67 12.67
C VAL A 14 10.41 0.73 13.62
N LEU A 15 11.63 0.56 13.11
CA LEU A 15 12.86 0.64 13.92
C LEU A 15 13.21 2.09 14.32
N ALA A 16 12.80 3.08 13.53
CA ALA A 16 13.00 4.49 13.82
C ALA A 16 12.03 5.02 14.90
N ILE A 17 10.79 4.55 14.90
CA ILE A 17 9.75 4.99 15.85
C ILE A 17 9.83 4.27 17.20
N SER A 18 10.18 2.97 17.20
CA SER A 18 10.22 2.14 18.41
C SER A 18 11.65 1.70 18.72
N LYS A 19 12.14 2.12 19.89
CA LYS A 19 13.46 1.71 20.42
C LYS A 19 13.43 0.42 21.23
N ASP A 20 12.23 -0.08 21.55
CA ASP A 20 12.05 -1.30 22.33
C ASP A 20 11.93 -2.52 21.40
N PRO A 21 12.92 -3.42 21.39
CA PRO A 21 12.92 -4.58 20.51
C PRO A 21 11.79 -5.57 20.83
N PHE A 22 11.32 -5.66 22.09
CA PHE A 22 10.23 -6.57 22.45
C PHE A 22 8.91 -6.17 21.78
N ILE A 23 8.62 -4.88 21.68
CA ILE A 23 7.44 -4.36 20.99
C ILE A 23 7.51 -4.66 19.48
N VAL A 24 8.69 -4.51 18.88
CA VAL A 24 8.90 -4.81 17.45
C VAL A 24 8.73 -6.31 17.18
N TYR A 25 9.33 -7.19 17.99
CA TYR A 25 9.23 -8.63 17.81
C TYR A 25 7.80 -9.16 18.03
N THR A 26 7.13 -8.73 19.10
CA THR A 26 5.76 -9.17 19.41
C THR A 26 4.76 -8.68 18.35
N SER A 27 4.90 -7.46 17.86
CA SER A 27 4.08 -6.91 16.76
C SER A 27 4.24 -7.69 15.45
N ASN A 28 5.48 -8.02 15.07
CA ASN A 28 5.73 -8.79 13.84
C ASN A 28 5.21 -10.22 13.93
N VAL A 29 5.36 -10.88 15.09
CA VAL A 29 4.77 -12.21 15.33
C VAL A 29 3.25 -12.14 15.23
N PHE A 30 2.61 -11.15 15.85
CA PHE A 30 1.16 -10.96 15.78
C PHE A 30 0.68 -10.68 14.34
N ALA A 31 1.42 -9.88 13.57
CA ALA A 31 1.11 -9.60 12.17
C ALA A 31 1.10 -10.88 11.30
N ILE A 32 2.07 -11.78 11.51
CA ILE A 32 2.13 -13.06 10.79
C ILE A 32 0.99 -13.99 11.25
N LEU A 33 0.68 -14.04 12.55
CA LEU A 33 -0.43 -14.85 13.08
C LEU A 33 -1.80 -14.40 12.52
N GLY A 34 -1.98 -13.11 12.27
CA GLY A 34 -3.19 -12.54 11.66
C GLY A 34 -3.27 -12.65 10.13
N LEU A 35 -2.17 -12.98 9.46
CA LEU A 35 -2.08 -12.93 7.99
C LEU A 35 -3.11 -13.85 7.29
N ARG A 36 -3.43 -15.00 7.89
CA ARG A 36 -4.39 -15.95 7.31
C ARG A 36 -5.82 -15.39 7.25
N SER A 37 -6.27 -14.66 8.26
CA SER A 37 -7.61 -14.05 8.24
C SER A 37 -7.64 -12.82 7.33
N LEU A 38 -6.55 -12.04 7.33
CA LEU A 38 -6.43 -10.87 6.48
C LEU A 38 -6.37 -11.24 5.00
N PHE A 39 -5.71 -12.34 4.63
CA PHE A 39 -5.69 -12.85 3.26
C PHE A 39 -7.12 -13.14 2.74
N PHE A 40 -7.96 -13.74 3.58
CA PHE A 40 -9.36 -14.00 3.23
C PHE A 40 -10.15 -12.69 3.03
N ALA A 41 -9.95 -11.69 3.91
CA ALA A 41 -10.58 -10.38 3.77
C ALA A 41 -10.10 -9.62 2.52
N ILE A 42 -8.78 -9.64 2.26
CA ILE A 42 -8.15 -9.01 1.09
C ILE A 42 -8.61 -9.67 -0.20
N SER A 43 -8.82 -10.99 -0.23
CA SER A 43 -9.33 -11.68 -1.42
C SER A 43 -10.68 -11.11 -1.92
N GLY A 44 -11.56 -10.72 -0.99
CA GLY A 44 -12.80 -10.00 -1.33
C GLY A 44 -12.55 -8.55 -1.76
N LEU A 45 -11.60 -7.87 -1.11
CA LEU A 45 -11.24 -6.47 -1.36
C LEU A 45 -10.44 -6.26 -2.65
N MET A 46 -9.68 -7.24 -3.13
CA MET A 46 -8.87 -7.15 -4.35
C MET A 46 -9.73 -6.80 -5.57
N LYS A 47 -10.98 -7.26 -5.61
CA LYS A 47 -11.94 -6.93 -6.67
C LYS A 47 -12.32 -5.45 -6.68
N LEU A 48 -12.28 -4.80 -5.51
CA LEU A 48 -12.66 -3.40 -5.35
C LEU A 48 -11.50 -2.43 -5.59
N PHE A 49 -10.24 -2.89 -5.51
CA PHE A 49 -9.06 -2.04 -5.62
C PHE A 49 -8.32 -2.13 -6.97
N HIS A 50 -9.00 -2.59 -8.02
CA HIS A 50 -8.38 -2.67 -9.34
C HIS A 50 -7.88 -1.31 -9.83
N LEU A 51 -8.54 -0.19 -9.56
CA LEU A 51 -8.06 1.12 -10.04
C LEU A 51 -7.05 1.80 -9.10
N LEU A 52 -6.84 1.26 -7.89
CA LEU A 52 -6.02 1.89 -6.86
C LEU A 52 -4.54 1.97 -7.22
N HIS A 53 -4.02 1.02 -8.00
CA HIS A 53 -2.61 1.03 -8.41
C HIS A 53 -2.27 2.23 -9.31
N TYR A 54 -3.20 2.69 -10.14
CA TYR A 54 -3.04 3.91 -10.95
C TYR A 54 -3.00 5.17 -10.07
N GLY A 55 -3.93 5.27 -9.10
CA GLY A 55 -3.93 6.37 -8.14
C GLY A 55 -2.68 6.41 -7.28
N LEU A 56 -2.22 5.26 -6.81
CA LEU A 56 -0.99 5.13 -6.04
C LEU A 56 0.25 5.52 -6.86
N ALA A 57 0.33 5.13 -8.13
CA ALA A 57 1.43 5.54 -9.01
C ALA A 57 1.49 7.07 -9.19
N ALA A 58 0.34 7.72 -9.35
CA ALA A 58 0.26 9.19 -9.42
C ALA A 58 0.70 9.86 -8.12
N ILE A 59 0.28 9.33 -6.97
CA ILE A 59 0.69 9.83 -5.64
C ILE A 59 2.20 9.67 -5.47
N LEU A 60 2.77 8.50 -5.76
CA LEU A 60 4.19 8.22 -5.61
C LEU A 60 5.05 9.10 -6.51
N SER A 61 4.62 9.33 -7.76
CA SER A 61 5.30 10.27 -8.66
C SER A 61 5.27 11.69 -8.10
N PHE A 62 4.12 12.16 -7.61
CA PHE A 62 4.00 13.48 -6.99
C PHE A 62 4.86 13.64 -5.73
N VAL A 63 4.81 12.67 -4.82
CA VAL A 63 5.60 12.69 -3.57
C VAL A 63 7.09 12.61 -3.87
N GLY A 64 7.50 11.73 -4.79
CA GLY A 64 8.90 11.60 -5.19
C GLY A 64 9.45 12.90 -5.78
N VAL A 65 8.71 13.54 -6.70
CA VAL A 65 9.12 14.83 -7.27
C VAL A 65 9.17 15.92 -6.19
N LYS A 66 8.19 15.96 -5.28
CA LYS A 66 8.18 16.93 -4.18
C LYS A 66 9.36 16.74 -3.23
N MET A 67 9.70 15.50 -2.87
CA MET A 67 10.85 15.20 -2.00
C MET A 67 12.19 15.62 -2.61
N LEU A 68 12.35 15.51 -3.94
CA LEU A 68 13.55 16.00 -4.63
C LEU A 68 13.69 17.54 -4.60
N ILE A 69 12.58 18.27 -4.48
CA ILE A 69 12.52 19.74 -4.53
C ILE A 69 12.44 20.36 -3.12
N GLU A 70 12.22 19.53 -2.09
CA GLU A 70 11.99 19.95 -0.70
C GLU A 70 13.14 20.79 -0.11
N ASP A 71 14.40 20.50 -0.50
CA ASP A 71 15.58 21.26 -0.05
C ASP A 71 15.62 22.72 -0.57
N PHE A 72 14.92 23.03 -1.68
CA PHE A 72 14.94 24.37 -2.30
C PHE A 72 13.68 25.19 -2.01
N PHE A 73 12.54 24.55 -1.77
CA PHE A 73 11.26 25.19 -1.45
C PHE A 73 10.58 24.47 -0.29
N HIS A 74 10.38 25.17 0.83
CA HIS A 74 9.60 24.68 1.97
C HIS A 74 8.12 24.60 1.59
N VAL A 75 7.72 23.54 0.89
CA VAL A 75 6.32 23.26 0.57
C VAL A 75 5.65 22.73 1.84
N PRO A 76 4.65 23.44 2.40
CA PRO A 76 4.01 23.02 3.63
C PRO A 76 3.37 21.64 3.45
N VAL A 77 3.64 20.75 4.42
CA VAL A 77 3.14 19.36 4.41
C VAL A 77 1.61 19.31 4.30
N SER A 78 0.91 20.32 4.84
CA SER A 78 -0.54 20.46 4.74
C SER A 78 -1.05 20.55 3.30
N ALA A 79 -0.35 21.26 2.42
CA ALA A 79 -0.74 21.35 1.01
C ALA A 79 -0.56 20.01 0.28
N SER A 80 0.55 19.31 0.55
CA SER A 80 0.77 17.96 0.00
C SER A 80 -0.27 16.97 0.49
N LEU A 81 -0.64 17.04 1.77
CA LEU A 81 -1.64 16.16 2.36
C LEU A 81 -3.00 16.31 1.68
N ILE A 82 -3.43 17.54 1.39
CA ILE A 82 -4.69 17.81 0.67
C ILE A 82 -4.64 17.23 -0.75
N VAL A 83 -3.53 17.43 -1.47
CA VAL A 83 -3.37 16.89 -2.84
C VAL A 83 -3.42 15.37 -2.83
N ILE A 84 -2.63 14.72 -1.97
CA ILE A 84 -2.59 13.26 -1.85
C ILE A 84 -3.97 12.72 -1.44
N SER A 85 -4.62 13.35 -0.45
CA SER A 85 -5.96 12.97 0.00
C SER A 85 -6.99 13.07 -1.12
N SER A 86 -6.96 14.14 -1.92
CA SER A 86 -7.88 14.31 -3.03
C SER A 86 -7.71 13.23 -4.11
N ILE A 87 -6.47 12.93 -4.51
CA ILE A 87 -6.15 11.88 -5.48
C ILE A 87 -6.58 10.51 -4.96
N LEU A 88 -6.33 10.22 -3.67
CA LEU A 88 -6.72 8.97 -3.03
C LEU A 88 -8.24 8.81 -3.02
N VAL A 89 -8.98 9.84 -2.63
CA VAL A 89 -10.46 9.82 -2.61
C VAL A 89 -11.01 9.60 -4.02
N ILE A 90 -10.51 10.32 -5.02
CA ILE A 90 -10.93 10.14 -6.41
C ILE A 90 -10.64 8.71 -6.90
N SER A 91 -9.45 8.18 -6.59
CA SER A 91 -9.07 6.82 -6.97
C SER A 91 -9.95 5.76 -6.31
N VAL A 92 -10.26 5.91 -5.03
CA VAL A 92 -11.13 4.98 -4.29
C VAL A 92 -12.57 5.04 -4.81
N VAL A 93 -13.10 6.24 -5.02
CA VAL A 93 -14.47 6.43 -5.56
C VAL A 93 -14.57 5.85 -6.97
N ALA A 94 -13.59 6.12 -7.84
CA ALA A 94 -13.54 5.53 -9.18
C ALA A 94 -13.48 4.00 -9.14
N SER A 95 -12.70 3.44 -8.21
CA SER A 95 -12.56 1.99 -8.03
C SER A 95 -13.82 1.31 -7.47
N ILE A 96 -14.65 2.04 -6.71
CA ILE A 96 -15.96 1.56 -6.23
C ILE A 96 -17.03 1.62 -7.33
N ILE A 97 -17.01 2.66 -8.17
CA ILE A 97 -18.01 2.87 -9.24
C ILE A 97 -17.77 1.93 -10.42
N TRP A 98 -16.51 1.65 -10.76
CA TRP A 98 -16.12 0.67 -11.79
C TRP A 98 -15.33 -0.49 -11.19
N PRO A 99 -16.01 -1.50 -10.61
CA PRO A 99 -15.35 -2.75 -10.22
C PRO A 99 -15.11 -3.60 -11.48
N ASP A 100 -13.88 -3.65 -11.96
CA ASP A 100 -13.48 -4.58 -13.03
C ASP A 100 -13.50 -6.03 -12.53
N THR A 101 -14.42 -6.83 -13.07
CA THR A 101 -14.46 -8.30 -12.91
C THR A 101 -13.46 -8.95 -13.87
N LYS A 102 -12.16 -8.67 -13.72
CA LYS A 102 -11.11 -9.49 -14.34
C LYS A 102 -10.26 -10.13 -13.27
N TYR A 103 -10.81 -11.18 -12.68
CA TYR A 103 -10.05 -12.23 -12.03
C TYR A 103 -10.19 -13.47 -12.90
N GLU A 104 -9.32 -13.60 -13.90
CA GLU A 104 -9.26 -14.75 -14.80
C GLU A 104 -7.85 -15.37 -14.73
N ASP A 105 -7.86 -16.68 -14.47
CA ASP A 105 -6.79 -17.67 -14.53
C ASP A 105 -5.61 -17.56 -13.55
N ILE A 106 -5.86 -18.00 -12.32
CA ILE A 106 -4.87 -18.81 -11.62
C ILE A 106 -4.89 -20.19 -12.29
N PRO A 107 -3.84 -20.60 -13.05
CA PRO A 107 -3.74 -21.99 -13.49
C PRO A 107 -3.72 -22.85 -12.23
N GLN A 108 -4.81 -23.58 -12.05
CA GLN A 108 -4.93 -24.59 -11.01
C GLN A 108 -3.79 -25.56 -11.28
N ILE A 109 -2.82 -25.61 -10.38
CA ILE A 109 -1.76 -26.59 -10.44
C ILE A 109 -2.47 -27.93 -10.32
N THR A 110 -2.69 -28.58 -11.46
CA THR A 110 -3.05 -29.99 -11.57
C THR A 110 -1.97 -30.72 -10.79
N ILE A 111 -2.26 -31.02 -9.52
CA ILE A 111 -1.58 -32.07 -8.80
C ILE A 111 -2.03 -33.34 -9.52
N GLU A 112 -1.27 -33.68 -10.56
CA GLU A 112 -1.32 -34.96 -11.22
C GLU A 112 -0.96 -36.02 -10.16
N LYS A 113 -2.02 -36.66 -9.69
CA LYS A 113 -2.16 -37.99 -9.10
C LYS A 113 -0.91 -38.72 -8.60
#